data_AF-A0A3M0XTD0-F1
#
_entry.id   AF-A0A3M0XTD0-F1
#
_cell.length_a   1.000
_cell.length_b   1.000
_cell.length_c   1.000
_cell.angle_alpha   90.00
_cell.angle_beta   90.00
_cell.angle_gamma   90.00
#
_symmetry.space_group_name_H-M   'P 1'
#
loop_
_entity.id
_entity.type
_entity.pdbx_description
1 polymer ?
#
loop_
_entity_poly.entity_id
_entity_poly.type
_entity_poly.pdbx_seq_one_letter_code
_entity_poly.pdbx_strand_id
1 'polypeptide(L)'
;MLGVMVPLAAGIAKAGAAECWRGWGYWIDARTRAYKSEELLLVSRAGVDWAPSRPVVLFVLDRASGRIAADVGPITVIPLDPRVYYRGTTNYVDAVAEVAGSPDRMVFGLSHVAPPSAPLARLEAFTAWACGRGEEARAP
;
A
#
# COMPACT_ATOMS: atom_id res chain seq x y z
N MET A 1 19.06 -20.35 49.02
CA MET A 1 18.80 -20.40 47.56
C MET A 1 17.29 -20.34 47.35
N LEU A 2 16.75 -19.18 47.01
CA LEU A 2 15.36 -19.03 46.58
C LEU A 2 15.40 -18.48 45.15
N GLY A 3 15.05 -19.32 44.18
CA GLY A 3 14.84 -18.91 42.79
C GLY A 3 13.41 -18.43 42.62
N VAL A 4 13.22 -17.15 42.32
CA VAL A 4 11.93 -16.60 41.89
C VAL A 4 11.94 -16.55 40.37
N MET A 5 11.08 -17.39 39.77
CA MET A 5 10.79 -17.39 38.33
C MET A 5 10.16 -16.06 37.93
N VAL A 6 10.76 -15.38 36.96
CA VAL A 6 10.15 -14.26 36.25
C VAL A 6 9.14 -14.84 35.25
N PRO A 7 7.84 -14.49 35.32
CA PRO A 7 6.93 -14.88 34.26
C PRO A 7 7.26 -14.04 33.02
N LEU A 8 7.71 -14.70 31.95
CA LEU A 8 7.72 -14.12 30.61
C LEU A 8 6.26 -13.81 30.25
N ALA A 9 5.86 -12.55 30.34
CA ALA A 9 4.65 -12.07 29.70
C ALA A 9 4.86 -12.18 28.18
N ALA A 10 4.47 -13.32 27.62
CA ALA A 10 4.31 -13.49 26.18
C ALA A 10 3.17 -12.56 25.73
N GLY A 11 3.52 -11.32 25.42
CA GLY A 11 2.64 -10.41 24.71
C GLY A 11 2.26 -11.06 23.39
N ILE A 12 1.05 -11.58 23.29
CA ILE A 12 0.45 -11.95 22.01
C ILE A 12 0.20 -10.64 21.29
N ALA A 13 1.21 -10.15 20.58
CA ALA A 13 1.00 -9.14 19.56
C ALA A 13 0.09 -9.79 18.52
N LYS A 14 -1.22 -9.53 18.59
CA LYS A 14 -2.12 -9.73 17.47
C LYS A 14 -1.47 -9.01 16.30
N ALA A 15 -0.96 -9.75 15.31
CA ALA A 15 -0.52 -9.17 14.06
C ALA A 15 -1.71 -8.37 13.53
N GLY A 16 -1.62 -7.04 13.58
CA GLY A 16 -2.69 -6.17 13.12
C GLY A 16 -3.04 -6.56 11.70
N ALA A 17 -4.31 -6.91 11.47
CA ALA A 17 -4.79 -7.26 10.14
C ALA A 17 -4.37 -6.17 9.15
N ALA A 18 -3.86 -6.56 7.99
CA ALA A 18 -3.24 -5.60 7.08
C ALA A 18 -4.29 -4.59 6.60
N GLU A 19 -3.95 -3.31 6.70
CA GLU A 19 -4.74 -2.20 6.18
C GLU A 19 -3.83 -1.37 5.27
N CYS A 20 -4.29 -1.09 4.06
CA CYS A 20 -3.53 -0.34 3.07
C CYS A 20 -4.43 0.28 2.01
N TRP A 21 -3.82 1.09 1.14
CA TRP A 21 -4.37 1.46 -0.15
C TRP A 21 -3.59 0.74 -1.24
N ARG A 22 -4.27 0.14 -2.21
CA ARG A 22 -3.64 -0.61 -3.30
C ARG A 22 -4.36 -0.37 -4.62
N GLY A 23 -3.60 -0.25 -5.71
CA GLY A 23 -4.15 -0.07 -7.04
C GLY A 23 -3.08 0.13 -8.10
N TRP A 24 -3.37 0.96 -9.09
CA TRP A 24 -2.51 1.18 -10.25
C TRP A 24 -1.96 2.61 -10.25
N GLY A 25 -0.87 2.83 -10.97
CA GLY A 25 -0.38 4.16 -11.29
C GLY A 25 0.56 4.19 -12.47
N TYR A 26 0.77 5.39 -13.02
CA TYR A 26 1.67 5.62 -14.15
C TYR A 26 2.45 6.91 -13.94
N TRP A 27 3.71 6.91 -14.39
CA TRP A 27 4.47 8.14 -14.54
C TRP A 27 3.97 8.91 -15.75
N ILE A 28 3.79 10.22 -15.58
CA ILE A 28 3.41 11.13 -16.66
C ILE A 28 4.34 12.33 -16.70
N ASP A 29 4.67 12.78 -17.91
CA ASP A 29 5.41 14.02 -18.11
C ASP A 29 4.56 15.22 -17.64
N ALA A 30 5.13 16.08 -16.80
CA ALA A 30 4.36 17.17 -16.18
C ALA A 30 3.87 18.23 -17.18
N ARG A 31 4.55 18.41 -18.32
CA ARG A 31 4.23 19.43 -19.32
C ARG A 31 3.24 18.92 -20.36
N THR A 32 3.53 17.75 -20.92
CA THR A 32 2.79 17.16 -22.04
C THR A 32 1.66 16.23 -21.57
N ARG A 33 1.71 15.79 -20.31
CA ARG A 33 0.80 14.78 -19.73
C ARG A 33 0.86 13.41 -20.43
N ALA A 34 1.92 13.16 -21.21
CA ALA A 34 2.13 11.88 -21.84
C ALA A 34 2.57 10.83 -20.81
N TYR A 35 2.10 9.60 -20.97
CA TYR A 35 2.56 8.46 -20.17
C TYR A 35 4.02 8.13 -20.49
N LYS A 36 4.82 7.89 -19.44
CA LYS A 36 6.25 7.58 -19.52
C LYS A 36 6.60 6.18 -19.00
N SER A 37 5.64 5.50 -18.40
CA SER A 37 5.82 4.16 -17.86
C SER A 37 4.67 3.25 -18.29
N GLU A 38 4.93 1.95 -18.15
CA GLU A 38 3.86 0.97 -18.03
C GLU A 38 3.12 1.11 -16.69
N GLU A 39 2.08 0.30 -16.51
CA GLU A 39 1.30 0.25 -15.27
C GLU A 39 2.18 -0.21 -14.11
N LEU A 40 2.22 0.61 -13.07
CA LEU A 40 2.78 0.24 -11.78
C LEU A 40 1.66 -0.24 -10.87
N LEU A 41 1.91 -1.33 -10.15
CA LEU A 41 1.05 -1.73 -9.05
C LEU A 41 1.54 -1.00 -7.80
N LEU A 42 0.70 -0.15 -7.22
CA LEU A 42 1.06 0.72 -6.10
C LEU A 42 0.39 0.28 -4.81
N VAL A 43 1.09 0.45 -3.69
CA VAL A 43 0.59 0.13 -2.35
C VAL A 43 1.09 1.12 -1.29
N SER A 44 0.27 1.44 -0.29
CA SER A 44 0.69 2.09 0.96
C SER A 44 0.91 1.06 2.07
N ARG A 45 1.77 1.33 3.04
CA ARG A 45 1.99 0.40 4.17
C ARG A 45 0.93 0.48 5.29
N ALA A 46 0.08 1.51 5.25
CA ALA A 46 -0.95 1.78 6.25
C ALA A 46 -2.15 2.48 5.61
N GLY A 47 -3.21 2.69 6.39
CA GLY A 47 -4.24 3.67 6.09
C GLY A 47 -3.61 5.05 5.81
N VAL A 48 -4.09 5.71 4.77
CA VAL A 48 -3.63 7.03 4.31
C VAL A 48 -4.83 7.98 4.35
N ASP A 49 -4.60 9.18 4.88
CA ASP A 49 -5.50 10.33 4.71
C ASP A 49 -5.17 11.04 3.38
N TRP A 50 -6.16 11.10 2.50
CA TRP A 50 -6.03 11.64 1.15
C TRP A 50 -6.43 13.12 1.07
N ALA A 51 -6.17 13.90 2.11
CA ALA A 51 -6.34 15.35 2.03
C ALA A 51 -5.39 15.96 0.97
N PRO A 52 -5.84 17.00 0.23
CA PRO A 52 -5.01 17.68 -0.75
C PRO A 52 -3.69 18.17 -0.16
N SER A 53 -2.62 18.11 -0.95
CA SER A 53 -1.27 18.57 -0.58
C SER A 53 -0.61 17.83 0.60
N ARG A 54 -1.21 16.76 1.13
CA ARG A 54 -0.55 15.88 2.11
C ARG A 54 0.41 14.92 1.39
N PRO A 55 1.69 14.84 1.78
CA PRO A 55 2.59 13.83 1.25
C PRO A 55 2.14 12.43 1.63
N VAL A 56 2.17 11.52 0.65
CA VAL A 56 1.85 10.09 0.80
C VAL A 56 3.01 9.27 0.28
N VAL A 57 3.41 8.25 1.02
CA VAL A 57 4.45 7.31 0.58
C VAL A 57 3.79 6.08 -0.03
N LEU A 58 4.07 5.85 -1.31
CA LEU A 58 3.66 4.69 -2.08
C LEU A 58 4.87 3.80 -2.37
N PHE A 59 4.60 2.53 -2.58
CA PHE A 59 5.60 1.52 -2.92
C PHE A 59 5.13 0.77 -4.16
N VAL A 60 6.06 0.35 -5.01
CA VAL A 60 5.74 -0.56 -6.11
C VAL A 60 5.60 -1.97 -5.55
N LEU A 61 4.52 -2.64 -5.90
CA LEU A 61 4.22 -4.03 -5.56
C LEU A 61 4.64 -4.93 -6.73
N ASP A 62 5.47 -5.93 -6.45
CA ASP A 62 5.71 -7.01 -7.39
C ASP A 62 4.46 -7.89 -7.52
N ARG A 63 3.93 -8.00 -8.74
CA ARG A 63 2.67 -8.71 -9.01
C ARG A 63 2.78 -10.21 -8.77
N ALA A 64 3.95 -10.80 -8.95
CA ALA A 64 4.11 -12.25 -8.78
C ALA A 64 4.09 -12.64 -7.30
N SER A 65 4.85 -11.93 -6.47
CA SER A 65 5.03 -12.25 -5.05
C SER A 65 4.07 -11.52 -4.11
N GLY A 66 3.51 -10.37 -4.52
CA GLY A 66 2.78 -9.49 -3.59
C GLY A 66 3.68 -8.88 -2.54
N ARG A 67 4.98 -8.72 -2.84
CA ARG A 67 5.96 -8.03 -1.99
C ARG A 67 6.26 -6.66 -2.58
N ILE A 68 6.66 -5.73 -1.73
CA ILE A 68 7.19 -4.45 -2.19
C ILE A 68 8.49 -4.69 -2.95
N ALA A 69 8.56 -4.19 -4.19
CA ALA A 69 9.73 -4.23 -5.04
C ALA A 69 10.87 -3.43 -4.39
N ALA A 70 11.91 -4.13 -3.94
CA ALA A 70 12.98 -3.54 -3.14
C ALA A 70 13.94 -2.65 -3.96
N ASP A 71 13.97 -2.85 -5.26
CA ASP A 71 14.83 -2.18 -6.24
C ASP A 71 14.32 -0.81 -6.68
N VAL A 72 13.00 -0.55 -6.63
CA VAL A 72 12.40 0.72 -7.06
C VAL A 72 12.44 1.80 -5.97
N GLY A 73 12.44 1.39 -4.69
CA GLY A 73 12.37 2.31 -3.55
C GLY A 73 10.98 2.96 -3.36
N PRO A 74 10.79 3.69 -2.25
CA PRO A 74 9.54 4.40 -1.96
C PRO A 74 9.36 5.62 -2.87
N ILE A 75 8.12 5.89 -3.25
CA ILE A 75 7.71 7.06 -4.04
C ILE A 75 6.89 7.97 -3.14
N THR A 76 7.39 9.18 -2.88
CA THR A 76 6.62 10.18 -2.13
C THR A 76 5.82 11.04 -3.11
N VAL A 77 4.49 10.95 -3.04
CA VAL A 77 3.57 11.70 -3.90
C VAL A 77 2.84 12.78 -3.09
N ILE A 78 2.52 13.90 -3.74
CA ILE A 78 1.71 14.99 -3.17
C ILE A 78 0.48 15.13 -4.06
N PRO A 79 -0.68 14.57 -3.67
CA PRO A 79 -1.90 14.62 -4.47
C PRO A 79 -2.38 16.06 -4.64
N LEU A 80 -2.65 16.46 -5.88
CA LEU A 80 -3.06 17.83 -6.22
C LEU A 80 -4.56 18.06 -5.95
N ASP A 81 -5.40 17.13 -6.44
CA ASP A 81 -6.85 17.14 -6.25
C ASP A 81 -7.36 15.69 -6.13
N PRO A 82 -7.09 15.03 -4.99
CA PRO A 82 -7.48 13.64 -4.78
C PRO A 82 -9.00 13.51 -4.68
N ARG A 83 -9.59 12.70 -5.55
CA ARG A 83 -11.02 12.38 -5.50
C ARG A 83 -11.24 11.10 -4.70
N VAL A 84 -11.67 11.24 -3.45
CA VAL A 84 -12.08 10.11 -2.61
C VAL A 84 -13.56 9.80 -2.82
N TYR A 85 -13.90 8.53 -3.07
CA TYR A 85 -15.29 8.10 -3.24
C TYR A 85 -15.51 6.68 -2.75
N TYR A 86 -16.76 6.37 -2.42
CA TYR A 86 -17.18 5.05 -1.96
C TYR A 86 -18.00 4.34 -3.05
N ARG A 87 -17.72 3.06 -3.31
CA ARG A 87 -18.51 2.23 -4.23
C ARG A 87 -18.66 0.82 -3.67
N GLY A 88 -19.90 0.39 -3.47
CA GLY A 88 -20.22 -0.93 -2.95
C GLY A 88 -19.85 -1.08 -1.47
N THR A 89 -18.65 -1.60 -1.21
CA THR A 89 -18.09 -1.84 0.14
C THR A 89 -16.70 -1.24 0.32
N THR A 90 -16.21 -0.49 -0.67
CA THR A 90 -14.80 -0.12 -0.77
C THR A 90 -14.65 1.38 -1.05
N ASN A 91 -13.71 2.01 -0.35
CA ASN A 91 -13.29 3.38 -0.65
C ASN A 91 -12.24 3.36 -1.76
N TYR A 92 -12.29 4.35 -2.63
CA TYR A 92 -11.37 4.56 -3.73
C TYR A 92 -10.83 5.98 -3.69
N VAL A 93 -9.65 6.15 -4.28
CA VAL A 93 -9.05 7.46 -4.52
C VAL A 93 -8.43 7.47 -5.91
N ASP A 94 -8.77 8.48 -6.70
CA ASP A 94 -8.10 8.77 -7.97
C ASP A 94 -7.45 10.14 -7.88
N ALA A 95 -6.20 10.28 -8.33
CA ALA A 95 -5.52 11.56 -8.30
C ALA A 95 -4.42 11.68 -9.36
N VAL A 96 -4.10 12.93 -9.69
CA VAL A 96 -2.79 13.32 -10.21
C VAL A 96 -2.00 13.91 -9.06
N ALA A 97 -0.73 13.55 -8.95
CA ALA A 97 0.16 14.00 -7.89
C ALA A 97 1.50 14.49 -8.43
N GLU A 98 2.09 15.44 -7.73
CA GLU A 98 3.51 15.73 -7.85
C GLU A 98 4.31 14.62 -7.18
N VAL A 99 5.52 14.36 -7.67
CA VAL A 99 6.41 13.36 -7.06
C VAL A 99 7.64 14.06 -6.50
N ALA A 100 7.88 13.88 -5.21
CA ALA A 100 8.99 14.55 -4.53
C ALA A 100 10.33 14.20 -5.20
N GLY A 101 11.11 15.23 -5.54
CA GLY A 101 12.40 15.06 -6.19
C GLY A 101 12.35 14.72 -7.69
N SER A 102 11.17 14.75 -8.32
CA SER A 102 11.00 14.51 -9.76
C SER A 102 10.33 15.70 -10.44
N PRO A 103 10.74 16.06 -11.68
CA PRO A 103 10.00 17.01 -12.51
C PRO A 103 8.74 16.38 -13.12
N ASP A 104 8.58 15.05 -13.05
CA ASP A 104 7.43 14.32 -13.55
C ASP A 104 6.30 14.26 -12.50
N ARG A 105 5.14 13.80 -12.96
CA ARG A 105 3.96 13.56 -12.12
C ARG A 105 3.59 12.09 -12.13
N MET A 106 2.70 11.72 -11.24
CA MET A 106 2.06 10.41 -11.22
C MET A 106 0.55 10.56 -11.31
N VAL A 107 -0.09 9.72 -12.10
CA VAL A 107 -1.54 9.49 -12.05
C VAL A 107 -1.77 8.12 -11.43
N PHE A 108 -2.73 8.01 -10.52
CA PHE A 108 -3.04 6.75 -9.86
C PHE A 108 -4.51 6.63 -9.48
N GLY A 109 -4.93 5.38 -9.32
CA GLY A 109 -6.22 5.00 -8.78
C GLY A 109 -6.04 3.85 -7.78
N LEU A 110 -6.39 4.08 -6.52
CA LEU A 110 -6.19 3.14 -5.43
C LEU A 110 -7.51 2.80 -4.75
N SER A 111 -7.59 1.60 -4.20
CA SER A 111 -8.70 1.11 -3.39
C SER A 111 -8.22 0.82 -1.97
N HIS A 112 -9.04 1.15 -0.98
CA HIS A 112 -8.78 0.84 0.41
C HIS A 112 -8.99 -0.65 0.64
N VAL A 113 -7.95 -1.31 1.14
CA VAL A 113 -7.99 -2.69 1.60
C VAL A 113 -8.09 -2.65 3.11
N ALA A 114 -9.29 -2.96 3.61
CA ALA A 114 -9.54 -3.11 5.03
C ALA A 114 -9.30 -4.55 5.48
N PRO A 115 -9.01 -4.77 6.77
CA PRO A 115 -9.13 -6.07 7.40
C PRO A 115 -10.48 -6.74 7.09
N PRO A 116 -10.52 -8.05 6.84
CA PRO A 116 -11.79 -8.75 6.67
C PRO A 116 -12.60 -8.67 7.97
N SER A 117 -13.92 -8.52 7.85
CA SER A 117 -14.85 -8.44 8.99
C SER A 117 -15.01 -9.76 9.74
N ALA A 118 -14.62 -10.87 9.11
CA ALA A 118 -14.61 -12.21 9.69
C ALA A 118 -13.26 -12.91 9.38
N PRO A 119 -12.75 -13.76 10.29
CA PRO A 119 -11.47 -14.45 10.12
C PRO A 119 -11.59 -15.56 9.07
N LEU A 120 -11.44 -15.19 7.80
CA LEU A 120 -11.47 -16.10 6.66
C LEU A 120 -10.06 -16.17 6.06
N ALA A 121 -9.38 -17.31 6.24
CA ALA A 121 -7.98 -17.48 5.86
C ALA A 121 -7.65 -17.04 4.42
N ARG A 122 -8.55 -17.30 3.46
CA ARG A 122 -8.37 -16.86 2.06
C ARG A 122 -8.38 -15.34 1.91
N LEU A 123 -9.26 -14.65 2.65
CA LEU A 123 -9.31 -13.18 2.62
C LEU A 123 -8.11 -12.59 3.34
N GLU A 124 -7.68 -13.19 4.44
CA GLU A 124 -6.48 -12.78 5.17
C GLU A 124 -5.23 -12.89 4.28
N ALA A 125 -5.08 -14.01 3.56
CA ALA A 125 -3.98 -14.19 2.61
C ALA A 125 -4.02 -13.17 1.46
N PHE A 126 -5.21 -12.91 0.90
CA PHE A 126 -5.37 -11.89 -0.13
C PHE A 126 -5.05 -10.49 0.40
N THR A 127 -5.54 -10.12 1.58
CA THR A 127 -5.28 -8.81 2.21
C THR A 127 -3.79 -8.64 2.54
N ALA A 128 -3.12 -9.70 2.99
CA ALA A 128 -1.67 -9.69 3.17
C ALA A 128 -0.93 -9.45 1.84
N TRP A 129 -1.24 -10.21 0.78
CA TRP A 129 -0.67 -10.03 -0.56
C TRP A 129 -0.92 -8.61 -1.11
N ALA A 130 -2.16 -8.12 -1.02
CA ALA A 130 -2.55 -6.81 -1.52
C ALA A 130 -1.85 -5.67 -0.79
N CYS A 131 -1.51 -5.86 0.48
CA CYS A 131 -0.79 -4.88 1.30
C CYS A 131 0.73 -5.07 1.32
N GLY A 132 1.31 -5.80 0.34
CA GLY A 132 2.76 -5.93 0.22
C GLY A 132 3.40 -6.91 1.20
N ARG A 133 2.59 -7.78 1.82
CA ARG A 133 2.99 -8.77 2.83
C ARG A 133 2.83 -10.20 2.31
N GLY A 134 2.92 -10.41 1.00
CA GLY A 134 2.86 -11.76 0.42
C GLY A 134 3.91 -12.69 1.03
N GLU A 135 3.56 -13.97 1.20
CA GLU A 135 4.49 -14.99 1.70
C GLU A 135 5.62 -15.23 0.69
N GLU A 136 6.80 -15.56 1.19
CA GLU A 136 7.91 -16.01 0.35
C GLU A 136 7.48 -17.30 -0.37
N ALA A 137 7.63 -17.35 -1.69
CA ALA A 137 7.48 -18.61 -2.41
C ALA A 137 8.46 -19.60 -1.77
N ARG A 138 7.93 -20.55 -1.00
CA ARG A 138 8.73 -21.64 -0.45
C ARG A 138 9.30 -22.37 -1.66
N ALA A 139 10.59 -22.17 -1.94
CA ALA A 139 11.27 -22.92 -2.98
C ALA A 139 11.03 -24.42 -2.71
N PRO A 140 10.68 -25.20 -3.75
CA PRO A 140 10.31 -26.61 -3.61
C PRO A 140 11.41 -27.44 -2.93
#